data_AF-A0A7Z9M5L7-F1
#
_entry.id   AF-A0A7Z9M5L7-F1
#
_cell.length_a   1.000
_cell.length_b   1.000
_cell.length_c   1.000
_cell.angle_alpha   90.00
_cell.angle_beta   90.00
_cell.angle_gamma   90.00
#
_symmetry.space_group_name_H-M   'P 1'
#
loop_
_entity.id
_entity.type
_entity.pdbx_description
1 polymer ?
#
loop_
_entity_poly.entity_id
_entity_poly.type
_entity_poly.pdbx_seq_one_letter_code
_entity_poly.pdbx_strand_id
1 'polypeptide(L)'
;MRQIILIIFITTAFGQIKYPADSLLKSSEISVFRKAALVPIAGWQRISYNTDLFNCQFYPSCSNYGAEAIKEHGLVLGCAVAADRIIRCNPAAFHYHVETQAFFNDGDGRLIDFVEPKIYQPSKKSPAVAAGLSIVPGLGRIYAGRLYDGLFSFLTLSLSGNAAYTASQQKRPVVGPLFTAVFMIAYLGEIYGGWRSAKYYQPAVFTEAE
;
A
#
# COMPACT_ATOMS: atom_id res chain seq x y z
N MET A 1 -16.39 -18.55 -10.84
CA MET A 1 -17.07 -17.27 -11.14
C MET A 1 -18.37 -17.05 -10.36
N ARG A 2 -19.36 -17.96 -10.41
CA ARG A 2 -20.67 -17.78 -9.73
C ARG A 2 -20.58 -17.38 -8.24
N GLN A 3 -19.70 -18.04 -7.47
CA GLN A 3 -19.53 -17.72 -6.05
C GLN A 3 -18.84 -16.38 -5.79
N ILE A 4 -17.89 -15.97 -6.63
CA ILE A 4 -17.23 -14.65 -6.52
C ILE A 4 -18.24 -13.54 -6.81
N ILE A 5 -19.06 -13.71 -7.85
CA ILE A 5 -20.13 -12.77 -8.18
C ILE A 5 -21.14 -12.68 -7.03
N LEU A 6 -21.50 -13.82 -6.43
CA LEU A 6 -22.40 -13.85 -5.28
C LEU A 6 -21.82 -13.13 -4.05
N ILE A 7 -20.54 -13.33 -3.74
CA ILE A 7 -19.86 -12.61 -2.63
C ILE A 7 -19.84 -11.10 -2.91
N ILE A 8 -19.49 -10.68 -4.13
CA ILE A 8 -19.53 -9.27 -4.51
C ILE A 8 -20.95 -8.71 -4.36
N PHE A 9 -21.96 -9.42 -4.88
CA PHE A 9 -23.35 -9.00 -4.79
C PHE A 9 -23.81 -8.82 -3.33
N ILE A 10 -23.57 -9.84 -2.48
CA ILE A 10 -23.91 -9.79 -1.05
C ILE A 10 -23.18 -8.63 -0.36
N THR A 11 -21.87 -8.50 -0.56
CA THR A 11 -21.08 -7.45 0.10
C THR A 11 -21.48 -6.04 -0.34
N THR A 12 -21.89 -5.86 -1.59
CA THR A 12 -22.44 -4.59 -2.08
C THR A 12 -23.83 -4.29 -1.51
N ALA A 13 -24.69 -5.29 -1.36
CA ALA A 13 -26.02 -5.14 -0.76
C ALA A 13 -25.94 -4.70 0.71
N PHE A 14 -24.92 -5.14 1.44
CA PHE A 14 -24.69 -4.79 2.84
C PHE A 14 -23.66 -3.66 3.07
N GLY A 15 -23.34 -2.86 2.05
CA GLY A 15 -22.42 -1.74 2.23
C GLY A 15 -22.96 -0.70 3.23
N GLN A 16 -22.13 -0.24 4.16
CA GLN A 16 -22.48 0.76 5.17
C GLN A 16 -21.80 2.11 4.90
N ILE A 17 -22.47 3.23 5.19
CA ILE A 17 -21.89 4.58 5.01
C ILE A 17 -20.69 4.81 5.96
N LYS A 18 -20.63 4.06 7.07
CA LYS A 18 -19.58 4.15 8.10
C LYS A 18 -18.18 3.81 7.57
N TYR A 19 -18.06 2.96 6.55
CA TYR A 19 -16.77 2.46 6.07
C TYR A 19 -16.44 3.05 4.69
N PRO A 20 -15.33 3.79 4.54
CA PRO A 20 -14.99 4.44 3.27
C PRO A 20 -15.00 3.52 2.05
N ALA A 21 -14.49 2.28 2.17
CA ALA A 21 -14.44 1.33 1.07
C ALA A 21 -15.84 0.86 0.63
N ASP A 22 -16.83 0.85 1.52
CA ASP A 22 -18.21 0.47 1.19
C ASP A 22 -18.88 1.49 0.26
N SER A 23 -18.48 2.77 0.32
CA SER A 23 -18.94 3.78 -0.64
C SER A 23 -18.51 3.44 -2.07
N LEU A 24 -17.29 2.92 -2.25
CA LEU A 24 -16.76 2.50 -3.54
C LEU A 24 -17.41 1.21 -4.05
N LEU A 25 -17.80 0.30 -3.15
CA LEU A 25 -18.57 -0.89 -3.50
C LEU A 25 -19.97 -0.55 -4.02
N LYS A 26 -20.62 0.48 -3.46
CA LYS A 26 -21.93 0.96 -3.90
C LYS A 26 -21.88 1.76 -5.20
N SER A 27 -20.80 2.48 -5.46
CA SER A 27 -20.66 3.32 -6.65
C SER A 27 -20.84 2.51 -7.96
N SER A 28 -21.59 3.07 -8.90
CA SER A 28 -21.75 2.53 -10.27
C SER A 28 -20.54 2.79 -11.16
N GLU A 29 -19.67 3.75 -10.79
CA GLU A 29 -18.48 4.12 -11.55
C GLU A 29 -17.35 3.08 -11.44
N ILE A 30 -17.38 2.25 -10.40
CA ILE A 30 -16.35 1.24 -10.14
C ILE A 30 -16.72 -0.07 -10.83
N SER A 31 -15.84 -0.53 -11.73
CA SER A 31 -15.99 -1.82 -12.41
C SER A 31 -16.03 -3.01 -11.43
N VAL A 32 -16.66 -4.11 -11.84
CA VAL A 32 -16.76 -5.36 -11.05
C VAL A 32 -15.38 -5.90 -10.65
N PHE A 33 -14.39 -5.79 -11.54
CA PHE A 33 -13.02 -6.25 -11.26
C PHE A 33 -12.33 -5.43 -10.16
N ARG A 34 -12.54 -4.11 -10.13
CA ARG A 34 -12.04 -3.25 -9.03
C ARG A 34 -12.79 -3.57 -7.73
N LYS A 35 -14.11 -3.78 -7.79
CA LYS A 35 -14.91 -4.19 -6.62
C LYS A 35 -14.40 -5.49 -6.01
N ALA A 36 -13.96 -6.45 -6.82
CA ALA A 36 -13.40 -7.71 -6.33
C ALA A 36 -12.19 -7.49 -5.38
N ALA A 37 -11.32 -6.51 -5.69
CA ALA A 37 -10.20 -6.15 -4.82
C ALA A 37 -10.60 -5.26 -3.63
N LEU A 38 -11.69 -4.49 -3.76
CA LEU A 38 -12.22 -3.67 -2.67
C LEU A 38 -12.96 -4.50 -1.60
N VAL A 39 -13.55 -5.65 -1.96
CA VAL A 39 -14.26 -6.52 -1.00
C VAL A 39 -13.42 -6.92 0.22
N PRO A 40 -12.19 -7.46 0.09
CA PRO A 40 -11.38 -7.78 1.27
C PRO A 40 -11.01 -6.53 2.08
N ILE A 41 -10.79 -5.38 1.42
CA ILE A 41 -10.49 -4.11 2.10
C ILE A 41 -11.70 -3.63 2.91
N ALA A 42 -12.90 -3.68 2.33
CA ALA A 42 -14.15 -3.36 3.00
C ALA A 42 -14.43 -4.30 4.18
N GLY A 43 -14.23 -5.61 3.99
CA GLY A 43 -14.31 -6.60 5.05
C GLY A 43 -13.37 -6.28 6.21
N TRP A 44 -12.13 -5.90 5.92
CA TRP A 44 -11.17 -5.49 6.93
C TRP A 44 -11.59 -4.20 7.64
N GLN A 45 -12.06 -3.17 6.92
CA GLN A 45 -12.53 -1.92 7.53
C GLN A 45 -13.70 -2.14 8.52
N ARG A 46 -14.62 -3.05 8.19
CA ARG A 46 -15.74 -3.45 9.07
C ARG A 46 -15.28 -4.07 10.38
N ILE A 47 -14.06 -4.61 10.45
CA ILE A 47 -13.45 -5.14 11.68
C ILE A 47 -12.61 -4.05 12.35
N SER A 48 -11.65 -3.48 11.61
CA SER A 48 -10.64 -2.58 12.17
C SER A 48 -11.21 -1.27 12.70
N TYR A 49 -12.28 -0.72 12.11
CA TYR A 49 -12.83 0.58 12.52
C TYR A 49 -13.78 0.49 13.74
N ASN A 50 -13.98 -0.72 14.27
CA ASN A 50 -14.82 -0.95 15.44
C ASN A 50 -13.99 -1.25 16.70
N THR A 51 -12.67 -1.09 16.66
CA THR A 51 -11.78 -1.30 17.81
C THR A 51 -10.49 -0.48 17.68
N ASP A 52 -10.00 0.05 18.80
CA ASP A 52 -8.74 0.80 18.83
C ASP A 52 -7.49 -0.07 18.69
N LEU A 53 -7.63 -1.40 18.85
CA LEU A 53 -6.51 -2.36 18.75
C LEU A 53 -5.87 -2.38 17.34
N PHE A 54 -6.61 -1.97 16.32
CA PHE A 54 -6.16 -1.98 14.92
C PHE A 54 -6.02 -0.57 14.36
N ASN A 55 -5.83 0.43 15.21
CA ASN A 55 -5.58 1.80 14.78
C ASN A 55 -4.31 1.86 13.92
N CYS A 56 -4.46 2.47 12.75
CA CYS A 56 -3.35 2.66 11.83
C CYS A 56 -2.58 3.93 12.20
N GLN A 57 -1.25 3.87 12.17
CA GLN A 57 -0.39 5.04 12.41
C GLN A 57 -0.54 6.15 11.35
N PHE A 58 -1.16 5.84 10.21
CA PHE A 58 -1.33 6.77 9.09
C PHE A 58 -2.76 7.29 8.91
N TYR A 59 -2.85 8.50 8.36
CA TYR A 59 -4.06 9.06 7.76
C TYR A 59 -3.84 9.38 6.27
N PRO A 60 -4.70 8.91 5.35
CA PRO A 60 -5.71 7.87 5.56
C PRO A 60 -5.06 6.54 6.03
N SER A 61 -5.86 5.71 6.71
CA SER A 61 -5.44 4.37 7.15
C SER A 61 -4.95 3.53 5.96
N CYS A 62 -4.08 2.55 6.16
CA CYS A 62 -3.55 1.71 5.06
C CYS A 62 -4.66 1.03 4.24
N SER A 63 -5.77 0.64 4.88
CA SER A 63 -6.92 0.06 4.17
C SER A 63 -7.67 1.10 3.34
N ASN A 64 -7.87 2.31 3.86
CA ASN A 64 -8.50 3.38 3.09
C ASN A 64 -7.61 3.88 1.95
N TYR A 65 -6.30 4.02 2.20
CA TYR A 65 -5.30 4.31 1.19
C TYR A 65 -5.33 3.28 0.06
N GLY A 66 -5.42 1.98 0.40
CA GLY A 66 -5.52 0.93 -0.61
C GLY A 66 -6.81 1.00 -1.44
N ALA A 67 -7.94 1.35 -0.80
CA ALA A 67 -9.20 1.56 -1.49
C ALA A 67 -9.12 2.73 -2.48
N GLU A 68 -8.51 3.84 -2.06
CA GLU A 68 -8.29 5.04 -2.87
C GLU A 68 -7.31 4.76 -4.03
N ALA A 69 -6.21 4.05 -3.77
CA ALA A 69 -5.27 3.65 -4.81
C ALA A 69 -5.91 2.76 -5.90
N ILE A 70 -6.78 1.82 -5.53
CA ILE A 70 -7.52 0.98 -6.49
C ILE A 70 -8.54 1.81 -7.29
N LYS A 71 -9.17 2.81 -6.66
CA LYS A 71 -10.07 3.74 -7.32
C LYS A 71 -9.33 4.56 -8.38
N GLU A 72 -8.21 5.17 -8.01
CA GLU A 72 -7.44 6.10 -8.85
C GLU A 72 -6.62 5.41 -9.94
N HIS A 73 -5.91 4.34 -9.59
CA HIS A 73 -4.94 3.69 -10.48
C HIS A 73 -5.43 2.36 -11.07
N GLY A 74 -6.66 1.94 -10.74
CA GLY A 74 -7.22 0.67 -11.17
C GLY A 74 -6.66 -0.54 -10.42
N LEU A 75 -7.02 -1.74 -10.89
CA LEU A 75 -6.79 -2.98 -10.12
C LEU A 75 -5.30 -3.28 -9.90
N VAL A 76 -4.51 -3.37 -10.97
CA VAL A 76 -3.11 -3.84 -10.87
C VAL A 76 -2.22 -2.79 -10.21
N LEU A 77 -2.19 -1.57 -10.76
CA LEU A 77 -1.34 -0.50 -10.24
C LEU A 77 -1.83 -0.04 -8.87
N GLY A 78 -3.14 0.04 -8.63
CA GLY A 78 -3.69 0.38 -7.32
C GLY A 78 -3.32 -0.63 -6.24
N CYS A 79 -3.33 -1.93 -6.54
CA CYS A 79 -2.82 -2.96 -5.63
C CYS A 79 -1.31 -2.81 -5.38
N ALA A 80 -0.51 -2.48 -6.39
CA ALA A 80 0.94 -2.23 -6.21
C ALA A 80 1.20 -0.99 -5.33
N VAL A 81 0.46 0.10 -5.56
CA VAL A 81 0.53 1.33 -4.76
C VAL A 81 0.09 1.07 -3.31
N ALA A 82 -0.96 0.26 -3.10
CA ALA A 82 -1.37 -0.19 -1.77
C ALA A 82 -0.30 -1.05 -1.09
N ALA A 83 0.38 -1.93 -1.84
CA ALA A 83 1.46 -2.76 -1.31
C ALA A 83 2.69 -1.94 -0.89
N ASP A 84 3.07 -0.91 -1.66
CA ASP A 84 4.09 0.07 -1.24
C ASP A 84 3.74 0.69 0.11
N ARG A 85 2.48 1.08 0.32
CA ARG A 85 2.03 1.62 1.61
C ARG A 85 2.24 0.63 2.76
N ILE A 86 1.97 -0.66 2.57
CA ILE A 86 2.21 -1.66 3.62
C ILE A 86 3.69 -1.73 4.01
N ILE A 87 4.60 -1.65 3.04
CA ILE A 87 6.04 -1.62 3.31
C ILE A 87 6.42 -0.36 4.11
N ARG A 88 5.92 0.81 3.71
CA ARG A 88 6.18 2.08 4.42
C ARG A 88 5.50 2.15 5.79
N CYS A 89 4.52 1.29 6.05
CA CYS A 89 3.83 1.17 7.33
C CYS A 89 4.59 0.26 8.31
N ASN A 90 5.84 0.63 8.57
CA ASN A 90 6.73 -0.05 9.51
C ASN A 90 7.12 0.89 10.67
N PRO A 91 7.84 0.41 11.71
CA PRO A 91 8.21 1.23 12.87
C PRO A 91 9.06 2.48 12.56
N ALA A 92 9.80 2.50 11.43
CA ALA A 92 10.60 3.64 11.02
C ALA A 92 9.78 4.74 10.30
N ALA A 93 8.49 4.52 10.06
CA ALA A 93 7.62 5.48 9.37
C ALA A 93 7.62 6.87 10.02
N PHE A 94 7.51 6.94 11.36
CA PHE A 94 7.54 8.19 12.10
C PHE A 94 8.84 8.96 11.87
N HIS A 95 9.98 8.26 11.96
CA HIS A 95 11.30 8.85 11.74
C HIS A 95 11.40 9.48 10.34
N TYR A 96 10.96 8.75 9.32
CA TYR A 96 10.94 9.29 7.95
C TYR A 96 9.99 10.47 7.75
N HIS A 97 8.86 10.48 8.44
CA HIS A 97 7.92 11.62 8.42
C HIS A 97 8.57 12.87 9.01
N VAL A 98 9.34 12.73 10.10
CA VAL A 98 10.08 13.84 10.70
C VAL A 98 11.20 14.33 9.76
N GLU A 99 12.01 13.43 9.19
CA GLU A 99 13.10 13.80 8.27
C GLU A 99 12.62 14.54 7.02
N THR A 100 11.45 14.19 6.52
CA THR A 100 10.84 14.80 5.33
C THR A 100 10.04 16.07 5.66
N GLN A 101 9.94 16.44 6.96
CA GLN A 101 9.05 17.50 7.46
C GLN A 101 7.61 17.34 6.96
N ALA A 102 7.14 16.09 6.88
CA ALA A 102 5.77 15.79 6.49
C ALA A 102 4.78 16.14 7.60
N PHE A 103 3.52 16.34 7.23
CA PHE A 103 2.48 16.73 8.18
C PHE A 103 1.96 15.58 9.04
N PHE A 104 1.46 15.96 10.20
CA PHE A 104 0.75 15.12 11.15
C PHE A 104 -0.69 15.58 11.23
N ASN A 105 -1.59 14.66 11.56
CA ASN A 105 -2.98 15.01 11.80
C ASN A 105 -3.11 15.71 13.16
N ASP A 106 -3.64 16.93 13.16
CA ASP A 106 -3.74 17.77 14.37
C ASP A 106 -4.59 17.14 15.48
N GLY A 107 -5.56 16.28 15.13
CA GLY A 107 -6.48 15.68 16.09
C GLY A 107 -5.91 14.45 16.81
N ASP A 108 -5.16 13.61 16.12
CA ASP A 108 -4.72 12.30 16.63
C ASP A 108 -3.24 11.98 16.43
N GLY A 109 -2.47 12.90 15.84
CA GLY A 109 -1.03 12.76 15.62
C GLY A 109 -0.65 11.75 14.52
N ARG A 110 -1.61 11.20 13.76
CA ARG A 110 -1.29 10.25 12.70
C ARG A 110 -0.48 10.88 11.57
N LEU A 111 0.37 10.06 10.98
CA LEU A 111 1.22 10.42 9.84
C LEU A 111 0.34 10.68 8.60
N ILE A 112 0.33 11.91 8.07
CA ILE A 112 -0.45 12.22 6.87
C ILE A 112 0.32 11.79 5.63
N ASP A 113 -0.26 10.91 4.83
CA ASP A 113 0.29 10.53 3.52
C ASP A 113 -0.80 9.96 2.61
N PHE A 114 -1.16 10.76 1.60
CA PHE A 114 -2.19 10.48 0.61
C PHE A 114 -1.64 9.68 -0.58
N VAL A 115 -2.53 9.08 -1.38
CA VAL A 115 -2.14 8.33 -2.59
C VAL A 115 -1.34 9.22 -3.53
N GLU A 116 -1.84 10.44 -3.79
CA GLU A 116 -1.08 11.51 -4.42
C GLU A 116 -0.46 12.42 -3.34
N PRO A 117 0.88 12.48 -3.20
CA PRO A 117 1.52 13.35 -2.22
C PRO A 117 1.19 14.81 -2.53
N LYS A 118 0.58 15.51 -1.57
CA LYS A 118 0.28 16.95 -1.69
C LYS A 118 1.51 17.82 -1.47
N ILE A 119 2.47 17.33 -0.70
CA ILE A 119 3.71 18.02 -0.36
C ILE A 119 4.84 17.02 -0.43
N TYR A 120 5.91 17.40 -1.09
CA TYR A 120 7.12 16.60 -1.20
C TYR A 120 8.31 17.48 -1.53
N GLN A 121 9.50 17.00 -1.18
CA GLN A 121 10.75 17.65 -1.50
C GLN A 121 11.30 17.07 -2.81
N PRO A 122 11.69 17.91 -3.79
CA PRO A 122 12.24 17.43 -5.05
C PRO A 122 13.59 16.74 -4.83
N SER A 123 13.80 15.60 -5.50
CA SER A 123 15.07 14.87 -5.47
C SER A 123 15.92 15.11 -6.70
N LYS A 124 17.24 15.08 -6.52
CA LYS A 124 18.21 14.90 -7.63
C LYS A 124 18.43 13.43 -7.99
N LYS A 125 17.97 12.48 -7.15
CA LYS A 125 18.10 11.04 -7.40
C LYS A 125 17.14 10.62 -8.50
N SER A 126 17.58 9.70 -9.36
CA SER A 126 16.77 9.24 -10.48
C SER A 126 15.72 8.23 -10.03
N PRO A 127 14.41 8.50 -10.18
CA PRO A 127 13.37 7.54 -9.86
C PRO A 127 13.42 6.28 -10.73
N ALA A 128 13.89 6.40 -11.97
CA ALA A 128 14.06 5.27 -12.88
C ALA A 128 15.20 4.34 -12.42
N VAL A 129 16.31 4.90 -11.93
CA VAL A 129 17.41 4.10 -11.34
C VAL A 129 16.92 3.40 -10.08
N ALA A 130 16.16 4.09 -9.21
CA ALA A 130 15.58 3.48 -8.02
C ALA A 130 14.67 2.29 -8.36
N ALA A 131 13.79 2.44 -9.37
CA ALA A 131 12.94 1.36 -9.86
C ALA A 131 13.75 0.17 -10.39
N GLY A 132 14.80 0.45 -11.17
CA GLY A 132 15.69 -0.59 -11.71
C GLY A 132 16.44 -1.35 -10.62
N LEU A 133 16.93 -0.65 -9.60
CA LEU A 133 17.60 -1.28 -8.45
C LEU A 133 16.66 -2.18 -7.65
N SER A 134 15.37 -1.84 -7.56
CA SER A 134 14.35 -2.64 -6.85
C SER A 134 14.09 -4.04 -7.46
N ILE A 135 14.72 -4.41 -8.58
CA ILE A 135 14.81 -5.82 -9.02
C ILE A 135 15.42 -6.68 -7.91
N VAL A 136 16.40 -6.13 -7.18
CA VAL A 136 16.86 -6.71 -5.91
C VAL A 136 16.03 -6.05 -4.80
N PRO A 137 15.20 -6.81 -4.07
CA PRO A 137 14.30 -6.26 -3.05
C PRO A 137 15.01 -5.31 -2.08
N GLY A 138 14.48 -4.10 -1.95
CA GLY A 138 14.94 -3.07 -1.02
C GLY A 138 15.96 -2.07 -1.59
N LEU A 139 16.72 -2.42 -2.63
CA LEU A 139 17.82 -1.56 -3.10
C LEU A 139 17.34 -0.20 -3.63
N GLY A 140 16.20 -0.13 -4.31
CA GLY A 140 15.65 1.15 -4.78
C GLY A 140 15.30 2.12 -3.65
N ARG A 141 14.78 1.59 -2.54
CA ARG A 141 14.46 2.38 -1.33
C ARG A 141 15.72 2.80 -0.58
N ILE A 142 16.70 1.90 -0.47
CA ILE A 142 18.01 2.21 0.12
C ILE A 142 18.71 3.32 -0.69
N TYR A 143 18.70 3.22 -2.02
CA TYR A 143 19.19 4.26 -2.92
C TYR A 143 18.50 5.60 -2.66
N ALA A 144 17.18 5.59 -2.43
CA ALA A 144 16.42 6.79 -2.08
C ALA A 144 16.74 7.35 -0.68
N GLY A 145 17.49 6.64 0.17
CA GLY A 145 17.83 7.04 1.54
C GLY A 145 16.95 6.39 2.62
N ARG A 146 16.07 5.46 2.24
CA ARG A 146 15.09 4.83 3.13
C ARG A 146 15.52 3.42 3.50
N LEU A 147 16.60 3.33 4.29
CA LEU A 147 17.22 2.05 4.67
C LEU A 147 16.22 1.04 5.27
N TYR A 148 15.43 1.46 6.27
CA TYR A 148 14.50 0.59 6.97
C TYR A 148 13.38 0.12 6.05
N ASP A 149 12.81 1.00 5.22
CA ASP A 149 11.81 0.57 4.23
C ASP A 149 12.41 -0.46 3.26
N GLY A 150 13.69 -0.32 2.87
CA GLY A 150 14.38 -1.31 2.06
C GLY A 150 14.54 -2.67 2.74
N LEU A 151 14.89 -2.69 4.03
CA LEU A 151 14.95 -3.93 4.82
C LEU A 151 13.57 -4.59 4.97
N PHE A 152 12.53 -3.79 5.21
CA PHE A 152 11.15 -4.28 5.27
C PHE A 152 10.68 -4.82 3.93
N SER A 153 11.04 -4.19 2.80
CA SER A 153 10.79 -4.74 1.47
C SER A 153 11.40 -6.12 1.28
N PHE A 154 12.68 -6.26 1.60
CA PHE A 154 13.37 -7.55 1.49
C PHE A 154 12.68 -8.62 2.33
N LEU A 155 12.33 -8.30 3.58
CA LEU A 155 11.64 -9.22 4.48
C LEU A 155 10.25 -9.61 3.94
N THR A 156 9.42 -8.63 3.58
CA THR A 156 8.05 -8.86 3.09
C THR A 156 8.05 -9.68 1.78
N LEU A 157 8.98 -9.39 0.85
CA LEU A 157 9.10 -10.17 -0.37
C LEU A 157 9.65 -11.58 -0.14
N SER A 158 10.59 -11.75 0.80
CA SER A 158 11.09 -13.07 1.17
C SER A 158 9.99 -13.94 1.78
N LEU A 159 9.19 -13.38 2.70
CA LEU A 159 8.08 -14.12 3.32
C LEU A 159 6.98 -14.45 2.30
N SER A 160 6.52 -13.47 1.53
CA SER A 160 5.45 -13.70 0.55
C SER A 160 5.89 -14.62 -0.58
N GLY A 161 7.15 -14.52 -1.02
CA GLY A 161 7.75 -15.42 -2.00
C GLY A 161 7.90 -16.84 -1.48
N ASN A 162 8.34 -17.02 -0.23
CA ASN A 162 8.41 -18.34 0.39
C ASN A 162 7.02 -18.98 0.54
N ALA A 163 6.01 -18.19 0.94
CA ALA A 163 4.62 -18.65 1.02
C ALA A 163 4.08 -19.07 -0.36
N ALA A 164 4.33 -18.26 -1.40
CA ALA A 164 3.95 -18.57 -2.78
C ALA A 164 4.63 -19.85 -3.30
N TYR A 165 5.95 -19.99 -3.05
CA TYR A 165 6.72 -21.17 -3.42
C TYR A 165 6.17 -22.43 -2.73
N THR A 166 6.03 -22.40 -1.40
CA THR A 166 5.54 -23.54 -0.62
C THR A 166 4.13 -23.95 -1.03
N ALA A 167 3.22 -22.97 -1.21
CA ALA A 167 1.85 -23.23 -1.62
C ALA A 167 1.76 -23.84 -3.04
N SER A 168 2.64 -23.39 -3.95
CA SER A 168 2.72 -23.89 -5.32
C SER A 168 3.29 -25.31 -5.38
N GLN A 169 4.33 -25.61 -4.59
CA GLN A 169 4.92 -26.95 -4.49
C GLN A 169 3.92 -27.98 -3.95
N GLN A 170 3.04 -27.57 -3.03
CA GLN A 170 1.98 -28.43 -2.50
C GLN A 170 0.81 -28.62 -3.49
N LYS A 171 0.88 -28.08 -4.71
CA LYS A 171 -0.14 -28.18 -5.77
C LYS A 171 -1.56 -27.85 -5.30
N ARG A 172 -1.70 -26.92 -4.34
CA ARG A 172 -3.01 -26.49 -3.82
C ARG A 172 -3.67 -25.58 -4.87
N PRO A 173 -4.80 -25.98 -5.48
CA PRO A 173 -5.34 -25.32 -6.68
C PRO A 173 -5.85 -23.90 -6.44
N VAL A 174 -6.18 -23.54 -5.20
CA VAL A 174 -6.65 -22.19 -4.83
C VAL A 174 -5.55 -21.40 -4.12
N VAL A 175 -4.87 -22.03 -3.17
CA VAL A 175 -3.90 -21.36 -2.29
C VAL A 175 -2.60 -20.99 -3.02
N GLY A 176 -2.13 -21.84 -3.93
CA GLY A 176 -0.94 -21.57 -4.74
C GLY A 176 -1.07 -20.30 -5.59
N PRO A 177 -2.11 -20.20 -6.44
CA PRO A 177 -2.36 -18.99 -7.23
C PRO A 177 -2.59 -17.74 -6.38
N LEU A 178 -3.28 -17.86 -5.24
CA LEU A 178 -3.52 -16.74 -4.33
C LEU A 178 -2.22 -16.15 -3.78
N PHE A 179 -1.35 -16.97 -3.18
CA PHE A 179 -0.08 -16.47 -2.63
C PHE A 179 0.88 -16.00 -3.73
N THR A 180 0.84 -16.63 -4.91
CA THR A 180 1.58 -16.14 -6.08
C THR A 180 1.11 -14.74 -6.48
N ALA A 181 -0.20 -14.50 -6.53
CA ALA A 181 -0.74 -13.17 -6.83
C ALA A 181 -0.34 -12.13 -5.77
N VAL A 182 -0.38 -12.49 -4.48
CA VAL A 182 0.09 -11.62 -3.38
C VAL A 182 1.56 -11.26 -3.53
N PHE A 183 2.42 -12.25 -3.81
CA PHE A 183 3.85 -12.03 -4.05
C PHE A 183 4.08 -11.10 -5.26
N MET A 184 3.40 -11.33 -6.38
CA MET A 184 3.51 -10.48 -7.57
C MET A 184 3.07 -9.04 -7.29
N ILE A 185 1.96 -8.84 -6.57
CA ILE A 185 1.49 -7.51 -6.16
C ILE A 185 2.52 -6.82 -5.25
N ALA A 186 3.06 -7.55 -4.25
CA ALA A 186 4.09 -7.02 -3.37
C ALA A 186 5.36 -6.63 -4.15
N TYR A 187 5.74 -7.43 -5.14
CA TYR A 187 6.94 -7.19 -5.95
C TYR A 187 6.77 -5.97 -6.86
N LEU A 188 5.60 -5.82 -7.49
CA LEU A 188 5.25 -4.59 -8.23
C LEU A 188 5.22 -3.36 -7.30
N GLY A 189 4.68 -3.52 -6.09
CA GLY A 189 4.70 -2.48 -5.06
C GLY A 189 6.11 -2.10 -4.61
N GLU A 190 7.04 -3.05 -4.60
CA GLU A 190 8.44 -2.78 -4.30
C GLU A 190 9.12 -1.92 -5.38
N ILE A 191 8.94 -2.27 -6.65
CA ILE A 191 9.47 -1.48 -7.78
C ILE A 191 8.88 -0.07 -7.77
N TYR A 192 7.55 0.02 -7.61
CA TYR A 192 6.86 1.30 -7.49
C TYR A 192 7.34 2.10 -6.28
N GLY A 193 7.56 1.43 -5.15
CA GLY A 193 8.04 2.05 -3.92
C GLY A 193 9.46 2.60 -4.03
N GLY A 194 10.37 1.91 -4.74
CA GLY A 194 11.69 2.43 -5.08
C GLY A 194 11.59 3.73 -5.88
N TRP A 195 10.81 3.72 -6.96
CA TRP A 195 10.52 4.92 -7.77
C TRP A 195 9.93 6.06 -6.92
N ARG A 196 8.89 5.77 -6.14
CA ARG A 196 8.15 6.74 -5.33
C ARG A 196 9.03 7.36 -4.25
N SER A 197 9.88 6.55 -3.62
CA SER A 197 10.83 6.98 -2.58
C SER A 197 11.84 7.99 -3.12
N ALA A 198 12.43 7.69 -4.27
CA ALA A 198 13.36 8.60 -4.93
C ALA A 198 12.66 9.87 -5.43
N LYS A 199 11.38 9.80 -5.83
CA LYS A 199 10.66 10.95 -6.36
C LYS A 199 10.13 11.91 -5.28
N TYR A 200 9.58 11.40 -4.18
CA TYR A 200 8.78 12.21 -3.25
C TYR A 200 9.25 12.21 -1.80
N TYR A 201 9.99 11.20 -1.34
CA TYR A 201 10.31 11.04 0.09
C TYR A 201 11.78 11.35 0.38
N GLN A 202 12.23 12.55 0.02
CA GLN A 202 13.58 13.03 0.34
C GLN A 202 13.59 13.90 1.60
N PRO A 203 14.68 13.87 2.38
CA PRO A 203 14.82 14.75 3.54
C PRO A 203 14.65 16.22 3.17
N ALA A 204 14.09 17.00 4.09
CA ALA A 204 14.01 18.44 3.91
C ALA A 204 15.42 19.06 3.85
N VAL A 205 15.63 19.97 2.90
CA VAL A 205 16.86 20.76 2.84
C VAL A 205 16.70 21.90 3.83
N PHE A 206 17.39 21.83 4.97
CA PHE A 206 17.54 22.98 5.85
C PHE A 206 18.48 23.97 5.16
N THR A 207 17.93 24.98 4.50
CA THR A 207 18.70 26.20 4.25
C THR A 207 18.90 26.87 5.59
N GLU A 208 20.13 26.89 6.09
CA GLU A 208 20.50 27.78 7.20
C GLU A 208 20.08 29.19 6.79
N ALA A 209 19.22 29.82 7.59
CA ALA A 209 18.87 31.21 7.38
C ALA A 209 20.14 32.04 7.57
N GLU A 210 20.67 32.61 6.49
CA GLU A 210 21.71 33.64 6.51
C GLU A 210 21.20 34.92 7.19
#